data_AF-A0A7V8BKW2-F1
#
_entry.id   AF-A0A7V8BKW2-F1
#
_cell.length_a   1.000
_cell.length_b   1.000
_cell.length_c   1.000
_cell.angle_alpha   90.00
_cell.angle_beta   90.00
_cell.angle_gamma   90.00
#
_symmetry.space_group_name_H-M   'P 1'
#
loop_
_entity.id
_entity.type
_entity.pdbx_description
1 polymer ?
#
loop_
_entity_poly.entity_id
_entity_poly.type
_entity_poly.pdbx_seq_one_letter_code
_entity_poly.pdbx_strand_id
1 'polypeptide(L)'
;MMAAARRMAEAERYLREGRWTKWSHDLLVGSDIHGATLGILGMGRIGQAIARRGALGFGMPVIYHNRSRLPASVETALTARYVDKATLLRESDHLVLVLPYSAESHHAIGAAELACMKPTATLTNVARGGIVDDAALAQALREGRIAAAGLDVYEGEPRVHPALLRLPNVVLLPHIGSATAATRRAMVGRAVDNLIAALTGDVPPTPVNPEVLPLRA
;
A
#
# COMPACT_ATOMS: atom_id res chain seq x y z
N MET A 1 5.86 0.91 3.86
CA MET A 1 5.81 0.28 5.20
C MET A 1 7.13 0.39 5.96
N MET A 2 8.13 -0.47 5.73
CA MET A 2 9.36 -0.50 6.57
C MET A 2 10.08 0.85 6.67
N ALA A 3 10.28 1.54 5.54
CA ALA A 3 10.91 2.85 5.52
C ALA A 3 10.14 3.90 6.35
N ALA A 4 8.80 3.82 6.40
CA ALA A 4 7.98 4.72 7.20
C ALA A 4 8.07 4.35 8.70
N ALA A 5 7.88 3.07 9.03
CA ALA A 5 7.95 2.56 10.41
C ALA A 5 9.31 2.85 11.06
N ARG A 6 10.40 2.74 10.30
CA ARG A 6 11.78 2.98 10.77
C ARG A 6 12.28 4.39 10.53
N ARG A 7 11.39 5.34 10.20
CA ARG A 7 11.68 6.77 10.00
C ARG A 7 12.85 7.02 9.03
N MET A 8 12.96 6.19 8.00
CA MET A 8 14.14 6.16 7.12
C MET A 8 14.34 7.46 6.33
N ALA A 9 13.27 8.08 5.83
CA ALA A 9 13.38 9.36 5.10
C ALA A 9 13.89 10.49 6.01
N GLU A 10 13.43 10.55 7.26
CA GLU A 10 13.89 11.52 8.25
C GLU A 10 15.34 11.24 8.67
N ALA A 11 15.67 9.97 8.93
CA ALA A 11 17.01 9.54 9.35
C ALA A 11 18.08 9.81 8.29
N GLU A 12 17.76 9.53 7.03
CA GLU A 12 18.67 9.75 5.92
C GLU A 12 18.98 11.24 5.74
N ARG A 13 17.94 12.09 5.81
CA ARG A 13 18.09 13.54 5.77
C ARG A 13 18.91 14.07 6.95
N TYR A 14 18.62 13.59 8.17
CA TYR A 14 19.36 13.95 9.39
C TYR A 14 20.87 13.68 9.25
N LEU A 15 21.24 12.55 8.63
CA LEU A 15 22.64 12.23 8.34
C LEU A 15 23.25 13.16 7.28
N ARG A 16 22.55 13.41 6.17
CA ARG A 16 23.03 14.31 5.10
C ARG A 16 23.21 15.76 5.56
N GLU A 17 22.40 16.20 6.51
CA GLU A 17 22.51 17.51 7.15
C GLU A 17 23.69 17.60 8.13
N GLY A 18 24.46 16.52 8.35
CA GLY A 18 25.59 16.50 9.27
C GLY A 18 25.19 16.60 10.74
N ARG A 19 23.91 16.33 11.07
CA ARG A 19 23.37 16.52 12.44
C ARG A 19 23.74 15.39 13.40
N TRP A 20 24.20 14.26 12.88
CA TRP A 20 24.58 13.13 13.70
C TRP A 20 25.96 13.32 14.33
N THR A 21 25.97 13.83 15.56
CA THR A 21 27.22 14.09 16.32
C THR A 21 27.51 13.04 17.38
N LYS A 22 26.48 12.31 17.82
CA LYS A 22 26.59 11.22 18.79
C LYS A 22 25.40 10.26 18.69
N TRP A 23 25.58 9.06 19.21
CA TRP A 23 24.48 8.12 19.43
C TRP A 23 23.63 8.52 20.65
N SER A 24 22.31 8.29 20.58
CA SER A 24 21.39 8.41 21.72
C SER A 24 20.31 7.33 21.65
N HIS A 25 19.83 6.88 22.81
CA HIS A 25 18.83 5.81 22.94
C HIS A 25 17.43 6.19 22.42
N ASP A 26 17.12 7.49 22.39
CA ASP A 26 15.84 8.08 21.96
C ASP A 26 15.90 8.68 20.54
N LEU A 27 17.05 8.62 19.88
CA LEU A 27 17.22 9.21 18.55
C LEU A 27 16.44 8.41 17.49
N LEU A 28 15.44 9.06 16.88
CA LEU A 28 14.68 8.54 15.74
C LEU A 28 14.07 7.15 15.97
N VAL A 29 13.63 6.87 17.21
CA VAL A 29 12.91 5.63 17.54
C VAL A 29 11.69 5.48 16.63
N GLY A 30 11.58 4.31 16.02
CA GLY A 30 10.50 3.93 15.11
C GLY A 30 9.70 2.75 15.65
N SER A 31 8.81 2.21 14.83
CA SER A 31 7.96 1.07 15.17
C SER A 31 8.57 -0.25 14.74
N ASP A 32 8.33 -1.30 15.52
CA ASP A 32 8.66 -2.67 15.16
C ASP A 32 7.84 -3.16 13.98
N ILE A 33 8.47 -3.97 13.13
CA ILE A 33 7.80 -4.68 12.03
C ILE A 33 7.49 -6.13 12.43
N HIS A 34 8.43 -6.76 13.14
CA HIS A 34 8.27 -8.16 13.57
C HIS A 34 7.16 -8.28 14.59
N GLY A 35 6.26 -9.25 14.42
CA GLY A 35 5.14 -9.50 15.33
C GLY A 35 4.04 -8.43 15.33
N ALA A 36 4.24 -7.29 14.66
CA ALA A 36 3.25 -6.23 14.55
C ALA A 36 2.08 -6.66 13.64
N THR A 37 0.90 -6.08 13.87
CA THR A 37 -0.31 -6.43 13.11
C THR A 37 -0.30 -5.80 11.72
N LEU A 38 -0.30 -6.64 10.69
CA LEU A 38 -0.41 -6.22 9.30
C LEU A 38 -1.88 -6.17 8.88
N GLY A 39 -2.38 -4.96 8.64
CA GLY A 39 -3.68 -4.71 8.03
C GLY A 39 -3.60 -4.56 6.53
N ILE A 40 -4.43 -5.28 5.78
CA ILE A 40 -4.52 -5.14 4.33
C ILE A 40 -5.94 -4.79 3.92
N LEU A 41 -6.11 -3.60 3.33
CA LEU A 41 -7.35 -3.21 2.68
C LEU A 41 -7.23 -3.54 1.18
N GLY A 42 -7.90 -4.60 0.74
CA GLY A 42 -7.78 -5.12 -0.64
C GLY A 42 -6.79 -6.27 -0.79
N MET A 43 -7.03 -7.41 -0.16
CA MET A 43 -6.20 -8.61 -0.24
C MET A 43 -6.43 -9.44 -1.51
N GLY A 44 -6.27 -8.82 -2.69
CA GLY A 44 -6.18 -9.50 -3.99
C GLY A 44 -4.80 -10.14 -4.22
N ARG A 45 -4.40 -10.36 -5.47
CA ARG A 45 -3.10 -10.98 -5.81
C ARG A 45 -1.89 -10.28 -5.15
N ILE A 46 -1.85 -8.95 -5.23
CA ILE A 46 -0.76 -8.15 -4.63
C ILE A 46 -0.85 -8.18 -3.10
N GLY A 47 -2.05 -8.00 -2.53
CA GLY A 47 -2.26 -8.03 -1.09
C GLY A 47 -1.90 -9.39 -0.47
N GLN A 48 -2.24 -10.51 -1.12
CA GLN A 48 -1.84 -11.85 -0.69
C GLN A 48 -0.32 -12.04 -0.72
N ALA A 49 0.36 -11.49 -1.73
CA ALA A 49 1.82 -11.51 -1.77
C ALA A 49 2.43 -10.67 -0.64
N ILE A 50 1.81 -9.54 -0.27
CA ILE A 50 2.22 -8.71 0.87
C ILE A 50 1.99 -9.46 2.18
N ALA A 51 0.80 -10.05 2.38
CA ALA A 51 0.47 -10.90 3.53
C ALA A 51 1.48 -12.04 3.69
N ARG A 52 1.86 -12.72 2.60
CA ARG A 52 2.87 -13.80 2.64
C ARG A 52 4.21 -13.30 3.18
N ARG A 53 4.66 -12.11 2.76
CA ARG A 53 5.91 -11.52 3.26
C ARG A 53 5.79 -11.11 4.73
N GLY A 54 4.65 -10.54 5.13
CA GLY A 54 4.37 -10.18 6.52
C GLY A 54 4.33 -11.39 7.45
N ALA A 55 3.43 -12.33 7.16
CA ALA A 55 3.21 -13.52 7.98
C ALA A 55 4.45 -14.43 8.05
N LEU A 56 4.99 -14.84 6.88
CA LEU A 56 6.05 -15.85 6.83
C LEU A 56 7.45 -15.25 6.99
N GLY A 57 7.64 -13.98 6.62
CA GLY A 57 8.95 -13.32 6.69
C GLY A 57 9.16 -12.55 8.00
N PHE A 58 8.11 -11.86 8.48
CA PHE A 58 8.19 -11.01 9.67
C PHE A 58 7.37 -11.53 10.85
N GLY A 59 6.70 -12.69 10.74
CA GLY A 59 5.88 -13.22 11.83
C GLY A 59 4.69 -12.33 12.20
N MET A 60 4.19 -11.52 11.25
CA MET A 60 3.10 -10.58 11.50
C MET A 60 1.75 -11.31 11.51
N PRO A 61 0.90 -11.11 12.54
CA PRO A 61 -0.52 -11.42 12.42
C PRO A 61 -1.14 -10.62 11.27
N VAL A 62 -1.85 -11.29 10.37
CA VAL A 62 -2.48 -10.64 9.21
C VAL A 62 -3.97 -10.50 9.44
N ILE A 63 -4.48 -9.28 9.34
CA ILE A 63 -5.91 -8.99 9.25
C ILE A 63 -6.19 -8.31 7.92
N TYR A 64 -7.36 -8.57 7.33
CA TYR A 64 -7.70 -7.98 6.04
C TYR A 64 -9.18 -7.70 5.90
N HIS A 65 -9.50 -6.74 5.02
CA HIS A 65 -10.85 -6.45 4.60
C HIS A 65 -10.93 -6.36 3.07
N ASN A 66 -11.98 -6.97 2.52
CA ASN A 66 -12.34 -7.01 1.11
C ASN A 66 -13.86 -6.89 0.98
N ARG A 67 -14.35 -6.55 -0.22
CA ARG A 67 -15.78 -6.69 -0.55
C ARG A 67 -16.27 -8.14 -0.42
N SER A 68 -15.40 -9.10 -0.71
CA SER A 68 -15.69 -10.54 -0.60
C SER A 68 -14.56 -11.24 0.14
N ARG A 69 -14.91 -12.11 1.09
CA ARG A 69 -13.96 -12.92 1.84
C ARG A 69 -13.20 -13.86 0.89
N LEU A 70 -11.92 -14.05 1.15
CA LEU A 70 -11.10 -14.99 0.39
C LEU A 70 -11.46 -16.45 0.75
N PRO A 71 -11.11 -17.41 -0.12
CA PRO A 71 -11.24 -18.83 0.22
C PRO A 71 -10.47 -19.16 1.51
N ALA A 72 -11.04 -20.05 2.34
CA ALA A 72 -10.44 -20.45 3.60
C ALA A 72 -9.02 -21.01 3.45
N SER A 73 -8.72 -21.69 2.34
CA SER A 73 -7.37 -22.19 2.03
C SER A 73 -6.32 -21.07 1.95
N VAL A 74 -6.68 -19.91 1.41
CA VAL A 74 -5.79 -18.73 1.33
C VAL A 74 -5.60 -18.12 2.72
N GLU A 75 -6.67 -18.02 3.51
CA GLU A 75 -6.61 -17.52 4.89
C GLU A 75 -5.71 -18.40 5.76
N THR A 76 -5.88 -19.72 5.72
CA THR A 76 -5.04 -20.67 6.46
C THR A 76 -3.57 -20.58 6.06
N ALA A 77 -3.28 -20.55 4.76
CA ALA A 77 -1.90 -20.51 4.25
C ALA A 77 -1.14 -19.22 4.62
N LEU A 78 -1.86 -18.13 4.87
CA LEU A 78 -1.30 -16.82 5.21
C LEU A 78 -1.55 -16.43 6.68
N THR A 79 -2.15 -17.32 7.47
CA THR A 79 -2.62 -17.05 8.85
C THR A 79 -3.40 -15.72 8.91
N ALA A 80 -4.23 -15.48 7.89
CA ALA A 80 -4.93 -14.22 7.70
C ALA A 80 -6.37 -14.30 8.20
N ARG A 81 -6.82 -13.27 8.91
CA ARG A 81 -8.19 -13.17 9.45
C ARG A 81 -8.97 -12.08 8.72
N TYR A 82 -10.12 -12.44 8.18
CA TYR A 82 -11.08 -11.46 7.63
C TYR A 82 -11.75 -10.68 8.76
N VAL A 83 -11.82 -9.36 8.64
CA VAL A 83 -12.46 -8.45 9.59
C VAL A 83 -13.26 -7.37 8.84
N ASP A 84 -14.14 -6.66 9.53
CA ASP A 84 -14.78 -5.45 8.99
C ASP A 84 -13.77 -4.28 8.89
N LYS A 85 -14.10 -3.25 8.08
CA LYS A 85 -13.22 -2.09 7.85
C LYS A 85 -12.88 -1.36 9.16
N ALA A 86 -13.83 -1.21 10.08
CA ALA A 86 -13.59 -0.45 11.31
C ALA A 86 -12.61 -1.21 12.23
N THR A 87 -12.76 -2.52 12.34
CA THR A 87 -11.83 -3.41 13.05
C THR A 87 -10.45 -3.40 12.39
N LEU A 88 -10.38 -3.44 11.06
CA LEU A 88 -9.11 -3.31 10.32
C LEU A 88 -8.37 -2.03 10.73
N LEU A 89 -9.04 -0.87 10.71
CA LEU A 89 -8.42 0.42 11.02
C LEU A 89 -7.92 0.49 12.47
N ARG A 90 -8.72 0.02 13.44
CA ARG A 90 -8.37 0.07 14.86
C ARG A 90 -7.23 -0.87 15.24
N GLU A 91 -7.17 -2.06 14.65
CA GLU A 91 -6.23 -3.11 15.07
C GLU A 91 -4.90 -3.08 14.32
N SER A 92 -4.82 -2.42 13.16
CA SER A 92 -3.59 -2.37 12.35
C SER A 92 -2.49 -1.54 12.98
N ASP A 93 -1.30 -2.11 13.10
CA ASP A 93 -0.06 -1.36 13.35
C ASP A 93 0.50 -0.84 12.03
N HIS A 94 0.38 -1.65 10.96
CA HIS A 94 0.72 -1.25 9.60
C HIS A 94 -0.44 -1.53 8.66
N LEU A 95 -1.10 -0.47 8.20
CA LEU A 95 -2.16 -0.56 7.19
C LEU A 95 -1.57 -0.40 5.79
N VAL A 96 -1.87 -1.35 4.90
CA VAL A 96 -1.46 -1.32 3.49
C VAL A 96 -2.70 -1.33 2.59
N LEU A 97 -2.76 -0.36 1.67
CA LEU A 97 -3.86 -0.19 0.74
C LEU A 97 -3.52 -0.80 -0.62
N VAL A 98 -4.36 -1.73 -1.08
CA VAL A 98 -4.16 -2.49 -2.33
C VAL A 98 -5.51 -2.72 -3.03
N LEU A 99 -6.27 -1.64 -3.20
CA LEU A 99 -7.58 -1.66 -3.86
C LEU A 99 -7.49 -1.22 -5.33
N PRO A 100 -8.40 -1.69 -6.20
CA PRO A 100 -8.67 -0.97 -7.44
C PRO A 100 -9.30 0.39 -7.12
N TYR A 101 -9.05 1.39 -7.98
CA TYR A 101 -9.70 2.68 -7.88
C TYR A 101 -11.06 2.65 -8.60
N SER A 102 -12.08 3.14 -7.91
CA SER A 102 -13.45 3.30 -8.40
C SER A 102 -14.11 4.45 -7.64
N ALA A 103 -15.35 4.80 -7.99
CA ALA A 103 -16.11 5.81 -7.25
C ALA A 103 -16.31 5.41 -5.78
N GLU A 104 -16.50 4.12 -5.51
CA GLU A 104 -16.70 3.59 -4.15
C GLU A 104 -15.41 3.55 -3.32
N SER A 105 -14.24 3.48 -3.97
CA SER A 105 -12.94 3.51 -3.27
C SER A 105 -12.30 4.90 -3.24
N HIS A 106 -12.92 5.90 -3.87
CA HIS A 106 -12.49 7.30 -3.78
C HIS A 106 -12.60 7.80 -2.34
N HIS A 107 -11.49 8.32 -1.81
CA HIS A 107 -11.35 8.76 -0.43
C HIS A 107 -11.86 7.73 0.59
N ALA A 108 -11.70 6.43 0.28
CA ALA A 108 -12.00 5.36 1.20
C ALA A 108 -11.22 5.48 2.52
N ILE A 109 -10.09 6.19 2.51
CA ILE A 109 -9.40 6.65 3.71
C ILE A 109 -9.41 8.18 3.74
N GLY A 110 -10.34 8.75 4.52
CA GLY A 110 -10.40 10.18 4.81
C GLY A 110 -10.09 10.49 6.27
N ALA A 111 -10.45 11.69 6.73
CA ALA A 111 -10.19 12.13 8.09
C ALA A 111 -10.82 11.22 9.17
N ALA A 112 -12.02 10.70 8.91
CA ALA A 112 -12.73 9.81 9.84
C ALA A 112 -12.00 8.46 10.00
N GLU A 113 -11.58 7.84 8.90
CA GLU A 113 -10.82 6.58 8.95
C GLU A 113 -9.46 6.75 9.61
N LEU A 114 -8.76 7.83 9.30
CA LEU A 114 -7.47 8.15 9.91
C LEU A 114 -7.61 8.34 11.43
N ALA A 115 -8.74 8.87 11.90
CA ALA A 115 -9.01 9.02 13.34
C ALA A 115 -9.31 7.71 14.06
N CYS A 116 -9.69 6.65 13.34
CA CYS A 116 -9.88 5.32 13.90
C CYS A 116 -8.57 4.52 14.06
N MET A 117 -7.47 4.98 13.45
CA MET A 117 -6.18 4.28 13.50
C MET A 117 -5.45 4.53 14.81
N LYS A 118 -4.52 3.64 15.15
CA LYS A 118 -3.64 3.83 16.32
C LYS A 118 -2.72 5.04 16.07
N PRO A 119 -2.40 5.84 17.11
CA PRO A 119 -1.39 6.90 17.01
C PRO A 119 -0.01 6.40 16.54
N THR A 120 0.31 5.14 16.84
CA THR A 120 1.56 4.47 16.44
C THR A 120 1.51 3.85 15.04
N ALA A 121 0.34 3.84 14.38
CA ALA A 121 0.15 3.12 13.13
C ALA A 121 0.85 3.82 11.96
N THR A 122 1.23 3.02 10.96
CA THR A 122 1.67 3.54 9.67
C THR A 122 0.68 3.22 8.57
N LEU A 123 0.48 4.14 7.64
CA LEU A 123 -0.29 3.91 6.41
C LEU A 123 0.63 3.75 5.20
N THR A 124 0.40 2.76 4.35
CA THR A 124 1.13 2.59 3.08
C THR A 124 0.15 2.52 1.91
N ASN A 125 0.26 3.42 0.94
CA ASN A 125 -0.54 3.40 -0.29
C ASN A 125 0.33 3.04 -1.49
N VAL A 126 0.05 1.88 -2.09
CA VAL A 126 0.67 1.38 -3.34
C VAL A 126 -0.40 1.07 -4.40
N ALA A 127 -1.62 1.56 -4.18
CA ALA A 127 -2.77 1.32 -5.03
C ALA A 127 -2.95 2.45 -6.03
N ARG A 128 -3.73 3.48 -5.67
CA ARG A 128 -3.97 4.70 -6.43
C ARG A 128 -4.11 5.87 -5.47
N GLY A 129 -3.71 7.06 -5.92
CA GLY A 129 -3.69 8.27 -5.12
C GLY A 129 -5.04 8.60 -4.46
N GLY A 130 -6.07 8.78 -5.28
CA GLY A 130 -7.41 9.17 -4.81
C GLY A 130 -8.15 8.18 -3.91
N ILE A 131 -7.52 7.07 -3.48
CA ILE A 131 -8.04 6.20 -2.41
C ILE A 131 -7.89 6.88 -1.05
N VAL A 132 -6.86 7.72 -0.90
CA VAL A 132 -6.60 8.50 0.30
C VAL A 132 -6.86 9.96 -0.03
N ASP A 133 -7.54 10.67 0.87
CA ASP A 133 -7.59 12.13 0.83
C ASP A 133 -6.22 12.67 1.30
N ASP A 134 -5.44 13.20 0.37
CA ASP A 134 -4.07 13.69 0.62
C ASP A 134 -4.04 14.86 1.62
N ALA A 135 -5.08 15.69 1.65
CA ALA A 135 -5.17 16.81 2.57
C ALA A 135 -5.48 16.32 4.00
N ALA A 136 -6.42 15.40 4.14
CA ALA A 136 -6.72 14.75 5.42
C ALA A 136 -5.52 13.96 5.96
N LEU A 137 -4.81 13.24 5.08
CA LEU A 137 -3.60 12.51 5.46
C LEU A 137 -2.50 13.46 5.97
N ALA A 138 -2.22 14.54 5.24
CA ALA A 138 -1.24 15.53 5.65
C ALA A 138 -1.60 16.16 7.01
N GLN A 139 -2.88 16.43 7.25
CA GLN A 139 -3.35 16.93 8.53
C GLN A 139 -3.12 15.91 9.66
N ALA A 140 -3.55 14.66 9.46
CA ALA A 140 -3.42 13.59 10.45
C ALA A 140 -1.96 13.34 10.84
N LEU A 141 -1.05 13.35 9.88
CA LEU A 141 0.39 13.18 10.12
C LEU A 141 1.00 14.36 10.86
N ARG A 142 0.60 15.58 10.51
CA ARG A 142 1.06 16.81 11.18
C ARG A 142 0.61 16.88 12.64
N GLU A 143 -0.59 16.39 12.92
CA GLU A 143 -1.17 16.32 14.27
C GLU A 143 -0.71 15.09 15.07
N GLY A 144 0.07 14.19 14.48
CA GLY A 144 0.49 12.95 15.14
C GLY A 144 -0.66 11.96 15.40
N ARG A 145 -1.76 12.07 14.64
CA ARG A 145 -2.91 11.14 14.72
C ARG A 145 -2.53 9.74 14.25
N ILE A 146 -1.59 9.64 13.31
CA ILE A 146 -0.87 8.42 12.95
C ILE A 146 0.62 8.73 12.87
N ALA A 147 1.47 7.72 13.05
CA ALA A 147 2.91 7.92 13.22
C ALA A 147 3.59 8.35 11.90
N ALA A 148 3.30 7.65 10.80
CA ALA A 148 3.98 7.87 9.53
C ALA A 148 3.19 7.33 8.32
N ALA A 149 3.57 7.78 7.12
CA ALA A 149 3.04 7.25 5.87
C ALA A 149 4.13 6.88 4.86
N GLY A 150 3.85 5.90 4.01
CA GLY A 150 4.67 5.57 2.84
C GLY A 150 3.81 5.56 1.58
N LEU A 151 4.07 6.48 0.67
CA LEU A 151 3.24 6.73 -0.50
C LEU A 151 4.06 6.49 -1.77
N ASP A 152 3.54 5.66 -2.65
CA ASP A 152 4.02 5.53 -4.03
C ASP A 152 3.11 6.24 -5.02
N VAL A 153 1.90 6.64 -4.59
CA VAL A 153 0.86 7.22 -5.44
C VAL A 153 0.17 8.41 -4.76
N TYR A 154 -0.32 9.37 -5.57
CA TYR A 154 -0.84 10.66 -5.08
C TYR A 154 -2.11 11.13 -5.79
N GLU A 155 -2.94 11.90 -5.09
CA GLU A 155 -4.10 12.54 -5.71
C GLU A 155 -3.62 13.61 -6.70
N GLY A 156 -4.06 13.51 -7.96
CA GLY A 156 -3.69 14.49 -8.99
C GLY A 156 -2.26 14.36 -9.53
N GLU A 157 -1.71 13.14 -9.54
CA GLU A 157 -0.44 12.81 -10.20
C GLU A 157 -0.32 13.47 -11.59
N PRO A 158 0.86 14.04 -11.93
CA PRO A 158 2.15 13.92 -11.23
C PRO A 158 2.37 14.94 -10.09
N ARG A 159 1.39 15.78 -9.76
CA ARG A 159 1.55 16.79 -8.70
C ARG A 159 1.27 16.15 -7.35
N VAL A 160 2.20 16.32 -6.41
CA VAL A 160 2.04 15.87 -5.01
C VAL A 160 1.47 17.00 -4.17
N HIS A 161 0.55 16.68 -3.25
CA HIS A 161 0.01 17.67 -2.32
C HIS A 161 1.14 18.37 -1.52
N PRO A 162 1.27 19.71 -1.58
CA PRO A 162 2.45 20.42 -1.03
C PRO A 162 2.68 20.21 0.48
N ALA A 163 1.63 19.95 1.25
CA ALA A 163 1.77 19.69 2.68
C ALA A 163 2.48 18.36 2.97
N LEU A 164 2.31 17.33 2.13
CA LEU A 164 2.97 16.04 2.29
C LEU A 164 4.49 16.16 2.11
N LEU A 165 4.93 17.00 1.16
CA LEU A 165 6.36 17.24 0.87
C LEU A 165 7.13 17.85 2.05
N ARG A 166 6.44 18.54 2.97
CA ARG A 166 7.07 19.21 4.12
C ARG A 166 7.16 18.31 5.36
N LEU A 167 6.48 17.17 5.36
CA LEU A 167 6.40 16.31 6.54
C LEU A 167 7.63 15.39 6.64
N PRO A 168 8.28 15.30 7.81
CA PRO A 168 9.44 14.42 8.01
C PRO A 168 9.04 12.94 8.11
N ASN A 169 7.81 12.65 8.55
CA ASN A 169 7.28 11.31 8.77
C ASN A 169 6.55 10.72 7.55
N VAL A 170 6.94 11.14 6.33
CA VAL A 170 6.41 10.60 5.08
C VAL A 170 7.54 10.14 4.17
N VAL A 171 7.42 8.91 3.69
CA VAL A 171 8.25 8.37 2.61
C VAL A 171 7.49 8.54 1.30
N LEU A 172 8.12 9.19 0.33
CA LEU A 172 7.52 9.57 -0.94
C LEU A 172 8.30 8.91 -2.09
N LEU A 173 7.60 8.18 -2.96
CA LEU A 173 8.13 7.56 -4.16
C LEU A 173 7.34 8.00 -5.40
N PRO A 174 7.95 8.12 -6.60
CA PRO A 174 7.28 8.63 -7.80
C PRO A 174 6.63 7.50 -8.62
N HIS A 175 5.68 6.77 -8.04
CA HIS A 175 4.90 5.70 -8.71
C HIS A 175 5.76 4.63 -9.37
N ILE A 176 6.63 4.02 -8.56
CA ILE A 176 7.63 3.03 -8.99
C ILE A 176 7.33 1.60 -8.53
N GLY A 177 6.13 1.31 -8.00
CA GLY A 177 5.77 -0.01 -7.47
C GLY A 177 5.96 -1.19 -8.44
N SER A 178 5.85 -0.95 -9.76
CA SER A 178 6.11 -1.95 -10.81
C SER A 178 7.47 -1.80 -11.50
N ALA A 179 8.30 -0.83 -11.09
CA ALA A 179 9.51 -0.42 -11.79
C ALA A 179 10.72 -1.30 -11.50
N THR A 180 10.59 -2.61 -11.67
CA THR A 180 11.73 -3.53 -11.75
C THR A 180 11.98 -3.90 -13.21
N ALA A 181 13.25 -4.13 -13.59
CA ALA A 181 13.58 -4.49 -14.96
C ALA A 181 12.86 -5.76 -15.43
N ALA A 182 12.72 -6.76 -14.55
CA ALA A 182 12.00 -8.00 -14.84
C ALA A 182 10.49 -7.75 -15.03
N THR A 183 9.86 -6.98 -14.14
CA THR A 183 8.42 -6.65 -14.26
C THR A 183 8.15 -5.84 -15.52
N ARG A 184 8.97 -4.83 -15.84
CA ARG A 184 8.79 -4.01 -17.05
C ARG A 184 8.90 -4.86 -18.33
N ARG A 185 9.89 -5.77 -18.40
CA ARG A 185 9.99 -6.72 -19.52
C ARG A 185 8.77 -7.64 -19.62
N ALA A 186 8.33 -8.22 -18.51
CA ALA A 186 7.15 -9.08 -18.49
C ALA A 186 5.87 -8.33 -18.89
N MET A 187 5.70 -7.07 -18.48
CA MET A 187 4.58 -6.23 -18.89
C MET A 187 4.57 -5.98 -20.40
N VAL A 188 5.73 -5.63 -20.98
CA VAL A 188 5.86 -5.44 -22.44
C VAL A 188 5.58 -6.75 -23.16
N GLY A 189 6.15 -7.86 -22.72
CA GLY A 189 5.87 -9.19 -23.28
C GLY A 189 4.38 -9.51 -23.25
N ARG A 190 3.70 -9.30 -22.12
CA ARG A 190 2.25 -9.48 -22.01
C ARG A 190 1.45 -8.57 -22.93
N ALA A 191 1.86 -7.32 -23.12
CA ALA A 191 1.18 -6.42 -24.06
C ALA A 191 1.31 -6.92 -25.51
N VAL A 192 2.51 -7.39 -25.89
CA VAL A 192 2.77 -8.00 -27.20
C VAL A 192 1.94 -9.28 -27.38
N ASP A 193 1.92 -10.18 -26.39
CA ASP A 193 1.14 -11.42 -26.44
C ASP A 193 -0.36 -11.14 -26.66
N ASN A 194 -0.94 -10.16 -25.94
CA ASN A 194 -2.35 -9.77 -26.11
C ASN A 194 -2.62 -9.19 -27.50
N LEU A 195 -1.71 -8.36 -28.03
CA LEU A 195 -1.87 -7.77 -29.36
C LEU A 195 -1.80 -8.82 -30.46
N ILE A 196 -0.83 -9.74 -30.39
CA ILE A 196 -0.71 -10.84 -31.36
C ILE A 196 -1.99 -11.67 -31.34
N ALA A 197 -2.43 -12.11 -30.15
CA ALA A 197 -3.64 -12.92 -30.03
C ALA A 197 -4.88 -12.22 -30.63
N ALA A 198 -5.08 -10.94 -30.33
CA ALA A 198 -6.19 -10.18 -30.88
C ALA A 198 -6.16 -10.07 -32.41
N LEU A 199 -4.99 -9.93 -33.02
CA LEU A 199 -4.83 -9.78 -34.48
C LEU A 199 -4.87 -11.13 -35.23
N THR A 200 -4.49 -12.23 -34.58
CA THR A 200 -4.54 -13.59 -35.18
C THR A 200 -5.88 -14.30 -34.94
N GLY A 201 -6.82 -13.67 -34.24
CA GLY A 201 -8.12 -14.23 -33.92
C GLY A 201 -8.12 -15.17 -32.70
N ASP A 202 -7.04 -15.17 -31.91
CA ASP A 202 -6.93 -15.85 -30.62
C ASP A 202 -7.50 -15.03 -29.45
N VAL A 203 -7.71 -15.70 -28.32
CA VAL A 203 -8.20 -15.05 -27.09
C VAL A 203 -7.01 -14.35 -26.42
N PRO A 204 -7.06 -13.01 -26.21
CA PRO A 204 -6.01 -12.29 -25.49
C PRO A 204 -5.78 -12.91 -24.09
N PRO A 205 -4.54 -13.10 -23.62
CA PRO A 205 -4.27 -13.78 -22.35
C PRO A 205 -4.78 -13.05 -21.09
N THR A 206 -4.97 -11.73 -21.14
CA THR A 206 -5.41 -10.92 -19.98
C THR A 206 -6.48 -9.90 -20.37
N PRO A 207 -7.67 -10.33 -20.80
CA PRO A 207 -8.75 -9.42 -21.14
C PRO A 207 -9.37 -8.83 -19.87
N VAL A 208 -9.68 -7.54 -19.91
CA VAL A 208 -10.34 -6.85 -18.79
C VAL A 208 -11.87 -6.89 -18.92
N ASN A 209 -12.35 -7.01 -20.15
CA ASN A 209 -13.75 -7.07 -20.58
C ASN A 209 -13.96 -8.28 -21.51
N PRO A 210 -13.79 -9.52 -21.02
CA PRO A 210 -13.88 -10.73 -21.85
C PRO A 210 -15.21 -10.88 -22.59
N GLU A 211 -16.28 -10.25 -22.12
CA GLU A 211 -17.62 -10.25 -22.73
C GLU A 211 -17.69 -9.56 -24.09
N VAL A 212 -16.72 -8.69 -24.43
CA VAL A 212 -16.67 -8.06 -25.76
C VAL A 212 -15.85 -8.86 -26.77
N LEU A 213 -15.16 -9.91 -26.31
CA LEU A 213 -14.42 -10.78 -27.21
C LEU A 213 -15.43 -11.53 -28.09
N PRO A 214 -15.20 -11.61 -29.41
CA PRO A 214 -16.12 -12.31 -30.29
C PRO A 214 -16.32 -13.75 -29.82
N LEU A 215 -17.58 -14.14 -29.62
CA LEU A 215 -17.94 -15.54 -29.43
C LEU A 215 -17.48 -16.28 -30.68
N ARG A 216 -16.46 -17.14 -30.55
CA ARG A 216 -16.04 -18.00 -31.65
C ARG A 216 -17.24 -18.89 -32.03
N ALA A 217 -17.70 -18.75 -33.28
CA ALA A 217 -18.60 -19.70 -33.92
C ALA A 217 -17.87 -21.02 -34.19
#